data_AF-A0A2D4MPK9-F1
#
_entry.id   AF-A0A2D4MPK9-F1
#
_cell.length_a   1.000
_cell.length_b   1.000
_cell.length_c   1.000
_cell.angle_alpha   90.00
_cell.angle_beta   90.00
_cell.angle_gamma   90.00
#
_symmetry.space_group_name_H-M   'P 1'
#
loop_
_entity.id
_entity.type
_entity.pdbx_description
1 polymer ?
#
loop_
_entity_poly.entity_id
_entity_poly.type
_entity_poly.pdbx_seq_one_letter_code
_entity_poly.pdbx_strand_id
1 'polypeptide(L)'
;AQIAFLQGERKGQENLKKDLVRRIKMLEYALKQERAKYHKLKYGTELNQGDMKPPNYDSDEGNETEVQSQPNSQLIWKQGRQLLRQYLQEVGYTDTILDVKSKRVRTLLGLSGDGSERETEKNQESMVNGTDVEIKQKVMIRKPD
;
A
#
# COMPACT_ATOMS: atom_id res chain seq x y z
N ALA A 1 -34.47 -24.88 -6.87
CA ALA A 1 -34.73 -23.99 -8.02
C ALA A 1 -34.18 -22.57 -7.80
N GLN A 2 -34.51 -21.89 -6.70
CA GLN A 2 -34.17 -20.47 -6.50
C GLN A 2 -32.67 -20.17 -6.33
N ILE A 3 -31.91 -21.07 -5.70
CA ILE A 3 -30.46 -20.91 -5.50
C ILE A 3 -29.71 -20.92 -6.84
N ALA A 4 -30.07 -21.83 -7.75
CA ALA A 4 -29.44 -21.92 -9.08
C ALA A 4 -29.70 -20.67 -9.94
N PHE A 5 -30.91 -20.10 -9.84
CA PHE A 5 -31.25 -18.84 -10.51
C PHE A 5 -30.36 -17.68 -10.00
N LEU A 6 -30.27 -17.50 -8.67
CA LEU A 6 -29.46 -16.45 -8.06
C LEU A 6 -27.96 -16.61 -8.35
N GLN A 7 -27.46 -17.84 -8.46
CA GLN A 7 -26.07 -18.10 -8.85
C GLN A 7 -25.80 -17.77 -10.32
N GLY A 8 -26.74 -18.10 -11.21
CA GLY A 8 -26.66 -17.74 -12.63
C GLY A 8 -26.67 -16.22 -12.83
N GLU A 9 -27.58 -15.52 -12.14
CA GLU A 9 -27.67 -14.06 -12.15
C GLU A 9 -26.39 -13.42 -11.62
N ARG A 10 -25.87 -13.88 -10.47
CA ARG A 10 -24.58 -13.42 -9.92
C ARG A 10 -23.43 -13.58 -10.92
N LYS A 11 -23.34 -14.72 -11.61
CA LYS A 11 -22.29 -14.97 -12.61
C LYS A 11 -22.42 -14.03 -13.82
N GLY A 12 -23.65 -13.77 -14.27
CA GLY A 12 -23.92 -12.80 -15.33
C GLY A 12 -23.49 -11.39 -14.95
N GLN A 13 -23.79 -10.97 -13.71
CA GLN A 13 -23.35 -9.69 -13.16
C GLN A 13 -21.82 -9.57 -13.09
N GLU A 14 -21.12 -10.63 -12.65
CA GLU A 14 -19.66 -10.59 -12.58
C GLU A 14 -19.02 -10.48 -13.97
N ASN A 15 -19.57 -11.19 -14.97
CA ASN A 15 -19.11 -11.07 -16.35
C ASN A 15 -19.30 -9.65 -16.90
N LEU A 16 -20.46 -9.04 -16.64
CA LEU A 16 -20.74 -7.67 -17.05
C LEU A 16 -19.79 -6.68 -16.35
N LYS A 17 -19.55 -6.84 -15.05
CA LYS A 17 -18.58 -6.04 -14.30
C LYS A 17 -17.18 -6.15 -14.91
N LYS A 18 -16.70 -7.37 -15.21
CA LYS A 18 -15.39 -7.59 -15.86
C LYS A 18 -15.29 -6.86 -17.21
N ASP A 19 -16.35 -6.93 -18.03
CA ASP A 19 -16.38 -6.22 -19.33
C ASP A 19 -16.40 -4.70 -19.17
N LEU A 20 -17.23 -4.17 -18.28
CA LEU A 20 -17.31 -2.73 -18.01
C LEU A 20 -15.97 -2.18 -17.55
N VAL A 21 -15.29 -2.87 -16.63
CA VAL A 21 -13.96 -2.48 -16.16
C VAL A 21 -12.95 -2.48 -17.31
N ARG A 22 -12.97 -3.51 -18.16
CA ARG A 22 -12.12 -3.56 -19.36
C ARG A 22 -12.40 -2.37 -20.28
N ARG A 23 -13.68 -2.08 -20.55
CA ARG A 23 -14.11 -1.00 -21.44
C ARG A 23 -13.68 0.37 -20.93
N ILE A 24 -13.82 0.63 -19.62
CA ILE A 24 -13.32 1.86 -18.99
C ILE A 24 -11.81 1.99 -19.22
N LYS A 25 -11.03 0.95 -18.93
CA LYS A 25 -9.58 0.96 -19.14
C LYS A 25 -9.19 1.22 -20.59
N MET A 26 -9.91 0.66 -21.56
CA MET A 26 -9.67 0.92 -22.98
C MET A 26 -9.98 2.37 -23.36
N LEU A 27 -11.09 2.92 -22.86
CA LEU A 27 -11.48 4.30 -23.13
C LEU A 27 -10.49 5.30 -22.50
N GLU A 28 -10.03 5.03 -21.29
CA GLU A 28 -8.98 5.81 -20.64
C GLU A 28 -7.68 5.79 -21.44
N TYR A 29 -7.27 4.62 -21.94
CA TYR A 29 -6.09 4.48 -22.77
C TYR A 29 -6.22 5.25 -24.10
N ALA A 30 -7.35 5.09 -24.80
CA ALA A 30 -7.63 5.81 -26.05
C ALA A 30 -7.63 7.33 -25.83
N LEU A 31 -8.22 7.78 -24.72
CA LEU A 31 -8.24 9.21 -24.36
C LEU A 31 -6.83 9.75 -24.08
N LYS A 32 -5.99 9.01 -23.34
CA LYS A 32 -4.59 9.40 -23.10
C LYS A 32 -3.82 9.49 -24.42
N GLN A 33 -3.96 8.49 -25.28
CA GLN A 33 -3.34 8.48 -26.61
C GLN A 33 -3.75 9.71 -27.43
N GLU A 34 -5.05 10.02 -27.49
CA GLU A 34 -5.56 11.18 -28.22
C GLU A 34 -5.00 12.49 -27.66
N ARG A 35 -4.94 12.64 -26.33
CA ARG A 35 -4.35 13.81 -25.66
C ARG A 35 -2.87 13.99 -26.00
N ALA A 36 -2.07 12.93 -25.97
CA ALA A 36 -0.66 13.02 -26.33
C ALA A 36 -0.46 13.38 -27.80
N LYS A 37 -1.25 12.76 -28.70
CA LYS A 37 -1.23 13.06 -30.14
C LYS A 37 -1.61 14.53 -30.42
N TYR A 38 -2.71 15.00 -29.83
CA TYR A 38 -3.15 16.40 -29.97
C TYR A 38 -2.12 17.38 -29.43
N HIS A 39 -1.50 17.10 -28.27
CA HIS A 39 -0.50 17.98 -27.68
C HIS A 39 0.75 18.09 -28.54
N LYS A 40 1.25 16.95 -29.05
CA LYS A 40 2.40 16.93 -29.96
C LYS A 40 2.12 17.76 -31.21
N LEU A 41 0.93 17.65 -31.77
CA LEU A 41 0.52 18.42 -32.95
C LEU A 41 0.36 19.91 -32.66
N LYS A 42 -0.25 20.27 -31.51
CA LYS A 42 -0.59 21.66 -31.19
C LYS A 42 0.59 22.48 -30.70
N TYR A 43 1.44 21.91 -29.86
CA TYR A 43 2.51 22.65 -29.18
C TYR A 43 3.91 22.27 -29.64
N GLY A 44 4.06 21.26 -30.51
CA GLY A 44 5.36 20.80 -31.00
C GLY A 44 6.23 20.11 -29.94
N THR A 45 5.73 19.95 -28.72
CA THR A 45 6.43 19.33 -27.59
C THR A 45 5.75 18.04 -27.15
N GLU A 46 6.53 17.08 -26.68
CA GLU A 46 6.04 15.77 -26.24
C GLU A 46 5.46 15.84 -24.83
N LEU A 47 4.18 15.47 -24.67
CA LEU A 47 3.49 15.46 -23.38
C LEU A 47 3.91 14.20 -22.60
N ASN A 48 4.70 14.37 -21.54
CA ASN A 48 5.13 13.27 -20.66
C ASN A 48 3.96 12.81 -19.77
N GLN A 49 3.02 12.05 -20.33
CA GLN A 49 1.80 11.60 -19.64
C GLN A 49 1.95 10.20 -18.99
N GLY A 50 3.16 9.81 -18.58
CA GLY A 50 3.44 8.53 -17.95
C GLY A 50 3.32 7.32 -18.90
N ASP A 51 3.20 6.10 -18.34
CA ASP A 51 3.18 4.85 -19.11
C ASP A 51 1.98 4.78 -20.08
N MET A 52 2.26 4.91 -21.37
CA MET A 52 1.36 4.68 -22.51
C MET A 52 1.26 3.19 -22.87
N LYS A 53 1.30 2.30 -21.87
CA LYS A 53 1.16 0.87 -22.11
C LYS A 53 -0.32 0.49 -22.17
N PRO A 54 -0.75 -0.37 -23.11
CA PRO A 54 -2.11 -0.90 -23.11
C PRO A 54 -2.41 -1.62 -21.78
N PRO A 55 -3.65 -1.55 -21.28
CA PRO A 55 -4.02 -2.13 -19.99
C PRO A 55 -3.80 -3.65 -19.99
N ASN A 56 -3.12 -4.16 -18.96
CA ASN A 56 -3.00 -5.61 -18.72
C ASN A 56 -4.34 -6.16 -18.24
N TYR A 57 -4.81 -7.23 -18.87
CA TYR A 57 -6.13 -7.82 -18.63
C TYR A 57 -6.11 -8.98 -17.64
N ASP A 58 -4.95 -9.57 -17.36
CA ASP A 58 -4.86 -10.88 -16.71
C ASP A 58 -4.55 -10.84 -15.20
N SER A 59 -4.60 -9.66 -14.56
CA SER A 59 -4.15 -9.49 -13.17
C SER A 59 -5.28 -9.31 -12.14
N ASP A 60 -6.51 -9.73 -12.43
CA ASP A 60 -7.65 -9.61 -11.49
C ASP A 60 -8.09 -10.96 -10.86
N GLU A 61 -7.30 -12.02 -11.01
CA GLU A 61 -7.47 -13.25 -10.23
C GLU A 61 -6.27 -13.38 -9.27
N GLY A 62 -6.51 -12.93 -8.03
CA GLY A 62 -5.70 -13.15 -6.82
C GLY A 62 -4.24 -13.59 -7.00
N ASN A 63 -3.31 -12.63 -6.98
CA ASN A 63 -1.95 -12.94 -6.55
C ASN A 63 -1.29 -11.72 -5.91
N GLU A 64 -1.31 -11.70 -4.58
CA GLU A 64 -0.46 -10.89 -3.73
C GLU A 64 0.97 -11.47 -3.67
N THR A 65 1.60 -11.77 -4.81
CA THR A 65 3.00 -12.19 -4.78
C THR A 65 3.75 -11.74 -6.02
N GLU A 66 4.85 -11.02 -5.75
CA GLU A 66 5.89 -10.55 -6.66
C GLU A 66 5.53 -9.41 -7.62
N VAL A 67 5.67 -8.20 -7.07
CA VAL A 67 5.96 -6.98 -7.81
C VAL A 67 7.23 -7.21 -8.66
N GLN A 68 7.06 -7.67 -9.89
CA GLN A 68 8.04 -7.44 -10.94
C GLN A 68 8.18 -5.92 -11.10
N SER A 69 9.28 -5.41 -10.56
CA SER A 69 9.61 -3.99 -10.55
C SER A 69 9.72 -3.49 -11.98
N GLN A 70 8.68 -2.83 -12.48
CA GLN A 70 8.72 -2.06 -13.72
C GLN A 70 9.93 -1.09 -13.64
N PRO A 71 10.75 -0.94 -14.70
CA PRO A 71 11.93 -0.06 -14.66
C PRO A 71 11.56 1.40 -14.31
N ASN A 72 10.34 1.83 -14.64
CA ASN A 72 9.80 3.14 -14.28
C ASN A 72 9.54 3.29 -12.77
N SER A 73 9.06 2.22 -12.10
CA SER A 73 8.87 2.19 -10.64
C SER A 73 10.19 2.38 -9.89
N GLN A 74 11.28 1.82 -10.43
CA GLN A 74 12.60 1.98 -9.83
C GLN A 74 13.13 3.42 -9.92
N LEU A 75 12.78 4.18 -10.97
CA LEU A 75 13.11 5.60 -11.09
C LEU A 75 12.30 6.45 -10.11
N ILE A 76 10.99 6.18 -9.99
CA ILE A 76 10.09 6.89 -9.08
C ILE A 76 10.50 6.65 -7.62
N TRP A 77 10.79 5.40 -7.24
CA TRP A 77 11.28 5.06 -5.91
C TRP A 77 12.65 5.67 -5.61
N LYS A 78 13.56 5.72 -6.59
CA LYS A 78 14.86 6.39 -6.43
C LYS A 78 14.70 7.88 -6.13
N GLN A 79 13.82 8.57 -6.85
CA GLN A 79 13.54 10.00 -6.62
C GLN A 79 12.84 10.22 -5.27
N GLY A 80 11.79 9.45 -4.96
CA GLY A 80 11.09 9.53 -3.67
C GLY A 80 12.00 9.23 -2.48
N ARG A 81 12.89 8.25 -2.61
CA ARG A 81 13.91 7.93 -1.60
C ARG A 81 14.89 9.06 -1.40
N GLN A 82 15.30 9.76 -2.45
CA GLN A 82 16.22 10.89 -2.34
C GLN A 82 15.56 12.06 -1.61
N LEU A 83 14.30 12.38 -1.96
CA LEU A 83 13.55 13.43 -1.28
C LEU A 83 13.38 13.14 0.22
N LEU A 84 13.04 11.89 0.56
CA LEU A 84 12.93 11.47 1.96
C LEU A 84 14.25 11.60 2.71
N ARG A 85 15.38 11.24 2.08
CA ARG A 85 16.72 11.41 2.67
C ARG A 85 17.03 12.87 2.94
N GLN A 86 16.73 13.75 1.99
CA GLN A 86 16.93 15.18 2.14
C GLN A 86 16.10 15.74 3.29
N TYR A 87 14.80 15.43 3.34
CA TYR A 87 13.94 15.91 4.42
C TYR A 87 14.41 15.42 5.79
N LEU A 88 14.71 14.12 5.93
CA LEU A 88 15.22 13.56 7.18
C LEU A 88 16.56 14.18 7.60
N GLN A 89 17.38 14.63 6.66
CA GLN A 89 18.61 15.35 6.95
C GLN A 89 18.34 16.81 7.36
N GLU A 90 17.49 17.52 6.63
CA GLU A 90 17.12 18.93 6.90
C GLU A 90 16.43 19.10 8.26
N VAL A 91 15.56 18.15 8.64
CA VAL A 91 14.90 18.14 9.96
C VAL A 91 15.78 17.58 11.08
N GLY A 92 17.02 17.17 10.78
CA GLY A 92 18.01 16.74 11.77
C GLY A 92 17.83 15.31 12.32
N TYR A 93 17.14 14.42 11.61
CA TYR A 93 16.87 13.03 12.05
C TYR A 93 18.04 12.06 11.83
N THR A 94 19.19 12.54 11.35
CA THR A 94 20.37 11.71 11.10
C THR A 94 20.81 10.97 12.36
N ASP A 95 20.94 11.67 13.49
CA ASP A 95 21.42 11.10 14.75
C ASP A 95 20.42 10.10 15.34
N THR A 96 19.12 10.39 15.31
CA THR A 96 18.06 9.48 15.76
C THR A 96 18.07 8.16 14.98
N ILE A 97 18.28 8.21 13.66
CA ILE A 97 18.36 7.01 12.82
C ILE A 97 19.64 6.23 13.13
N LEU A 98 20.77 6.91 13.33
CA LEU A 98 22.02 6.28 13.75
C LEU A 98 21.87 5.59 15.11
N ASP A 99 21.15 6.19 16.05
CA ASP A 99 20.86 5.62 17.37
C ASP A 99 20.00 4.36 17.27
N VAL A 100 18.90 4.42 16.51
CA VAL A 100 18.03 3.25 16.28
C VAL A 100 18.82 2.12 15.62
N LYS A 101 19.65 2.44 14.62
CA LYS A 101 20.50 1.47 13.93
C LYS A 101 21.52 0.86 14.89
N SER A 102 22.16 1.67 15.72
CA SER A 102 23.15 1.23 16.71
C SER A 102 22.52 0.36 17.80
N LYS A 103 21.33 0.72 18.29
CA LYS A 103 20.53 -0.10 19.22
C LYS A 103 20.18 -1.45 18.60
N ARG A 104 19.65 -1.45 17.37
CA ARG A 104 19.31 -2.69 16.64
C ARG A 104 20.53 -3.59 16.42
N VAL A 105 21.69 -3.01 16.11
CA VAL A 105 22.96 -3.73 15.97
C VAL A 105 23.40 -4.34 17.31
N ARG A 106 23.37 -3.58 18.42
CA ARG A 106 23.70 -4.11 19.75
C ARG A 106 22.79 -5.26 20.17
N THR A 107 21.48 -5.15 19.91
CA THR A 107 20.52 -6.24 20.16
C THR A 107 20.83 -7.48 19.33
N LEU A 108 21.14 -7.32 18.04
CA LEU A 108 21.52 -8.44 17.17
C LEU A 108 22.82 -9.14 17.61
N LEU A 109 23.74 -8.37 18.21
CA LEU A 109 24.99 -8.89 18.76
C LEU A 109 24.86 -9.38 20.21
N GLY A 110 23.67 -9.32 20.81
CA GLY A 110 23.45 -9.77 22.18
C GLY A 110 24.12 -8.90 23.26
N LEU A 111 24.50 -7.67 22.93
CA LEU A 111 25.22 -6.74 23.81
C LEU A 111 24.29 -5.83 24.64
N SER A 112 23.00 -6.15 24.69
CA SER A 112 22.00 -5.37 25.43
C SER A 112 22.02 -5.76 26.92
N GLY A 113 22.94 -5.17 27.67
CA GLY A 113 22.86 -5.05 29.15
C GLY A 113 23.02 -6.33 29.96
N ASP A 114 24.27 -6.72 30.21
CA ASP A 114 24.68 -7.34 31.47
C ASP A 114 25.35 -6.26 32.33
N GLY A 115 24.87 -6.02 33.55
CA GLY A 115 25.49 -5.11 34.52
C GLY A 115 24.54 -4.30 35.42
N SER A 116 24.26 -4.87 36.60
CA SER A 116 23.79 -4.26 37.87
C SER A 116 22.26 -4.10 38.16
N GLU A 117 21.76 -5.11 38.87
CA GLU A 117 20.81 -5.11 40.01
C GLU A 117 19.96 -3.86 40.33
N ARG A 118 18.63 -4.00 40.32
CA ARG A 118 17.81 -4.18 41.55
C ARG A 118 16.31 -4.30 41.24
N GLU A 119 15.70 -5.16 42.03
CA GLU A 119 14.29 -5.55 42.10
C GLU A 119 13.31 -4.38 42.06
N THR A 120 12.26 -4.49 41.22
CA THR A 120 10.85 -4.47 41.68
C THR A 120 9.92 -4.69 40.48
N GLU A 121 9.05 -5.68 40.63
CA GLU A 121 7.94 -5.97 39.74
C GLU A 121 7.02 -4.76 39.54
N LYS A 122 6.60 -4.50 38.28
CA LYS A 122 5.22 -4.17 37.87
C LYS A 122 5.16 -3.96 36.35
N ASN A 123 4.82 -5.05 35.66
CA ASN A 123 3.69 -5.17 34.74
C ASN A 123 3.28 -3.89 33.95
N GLN A 124 3.58 -3.84 32.65
CA GLN A 124 2.54 -3.71 31.60
C GLN A 124 3.12 -3.89 30.19
N GLU A 125 2.83 -5.08 29.68
CA GLU A 125 2.42 -5.43 28.32
C GLU A 125 3.08 -4.77 27.10
N SER A 126 3.86 -5.62 26.45
CA SER A 126 4.01 -5.72 25.00
C SER A 126 2.66 -5.77 24.28
N MET A 127 2.30 -4.70 23.57
CA MET A 127 1.27 -4.79 22.53
C MET A 127 1.94 -4.99 21.17
N VAL A 128 1.96 -6.25 20.78
CA VAL A 128 2.28 -6.73 19.44
C VAL A 128 1.04 -6.50 18.56
N ASN A 129 1.32 -6.12 17.32
CA ASN A 129 0.41 -5.82 16.21
C ASN A 129 -0.91 -6.62 16.21
N GLY A 130 -2.03 -5.91 16.13
CA GLY A 130 -3.38 -6.46 16.20
C GLY A 130 -3.87 -7.05 14.88
N THR A 131 -4.43 -8.26 14.97
CA THR A 131 -5.40 -8.83 14.04
C THR A 131 -6.71 -9.07 14.80
N ASP A 132 -7.80 -8.55 14.22
CA ASP A 132 -9.24 -8.80 14.41
C ASP A 132 -9.81 -9.03 15.82
N VAL A 133 -10.76 -8.16 16.21
CA VAL A 133 -11.73 -8.46 17.27
C VAL A 133 -13.14 -8.23 16.73
N GLU A 134 -13.86 -9.35 16.64
CA GLU A 134 -15.27 -9.51 16.31
C GLU A 134 -16.17 -8.73 17.28
N ILE A 135 -17.01 -7.83 16.74
CA ILE A 135 -17.96 -7.03 17.51
C ILE A 135 -19.20 -7.88 17.82
N LYS A 136 -19.40 -8.20 19.11
CA LYS A 136 -20.70 -8.67 19.62
C LYS A 136 -21.05 -7.97 20.93
N GLN A 137 -21.80 -6.88 20.82
CA GLN A 137 -22.24 -6.06 21.96
C GLN A 137 -23.67 -6.43 22.37
N LYS A 138 -23.86 -6.95 23.59
CA LYS A 138 -25.16 -7.02 24.27
C LYS A 138 -25.05 -6.46 25.70
N VAL A 139 -25.48 -5.20 25.83
CA VAL A 139 -26.34 -4.56 26.86
C VAL A 139 -26.11 -4.89 28.35
N MET A 140 -25.92 -3.85 29.19
CA MET A 140 -26.81 -3.47 30.32
C MET A 140 -26.30 -2.24 31.13
N ILE A 141 -27.07 -1.14 31.03
CA ILE A 141 -27.59 -0.21 32.06
C ILE A 141 -26.86 -0.07 33.43
N ARG A 142 -26.63 1.20 33.86
CA ARG A 142 -27.17 1.80 35.10
C ARG A 142 -26.99 3.33 35.18
N LYS A 143 -28.05 4.03 35.64
CA LYS A 143 -28.15 5.44 36.10
C LYS A 143 -27.45 5.64 37.46
N PRO A 144 -27.27 6.90 37.93
CA PRO A 144 -28.06 7.31 39.10
C PRO A 144 -28.61 8.75 39.08
N ASP A 145 -29.71 8.89 39.84
CA ASP A 145 -30.39 10.03 40.51
C ASP A 145 -30.58 11.38 39.80
#